data_AF-A0A1X0IAN5-F1
#
_entry.id   AF-A0A1X0IAN5-F1
#
_cell.length_a   1.000
_cell.length_b   1.000
_cell.length_c   1.000
_cell.angle_alpha   90.00
_cell.angle_beta   90.00
_cell.angle_gamma   90.00
#
_symmetry.space_group_name_H-M   'P 1'
#
loop_
_entity.id
_entity.type
_entity.pdbx_description
1 polymer ?
#
loop_
_entity_poly.entity_id
_entity_poly.type
_entity_poly.pdbx_seq_one_letter_code
_entity_poly.pdbx_strand_id
1 'polypeptide(L)'
;MPVKRRGAAVAGMLAACLVLVQCTAAQPPPAATPARSATPAPPTAATSAPAPNAPAGGTVAPVTAAELGESWRPGCPVEAGRLRRVDVDHIGFDGQTHRGELIVDEDLVPEVVAIFDQLYRLRYPVEKIGTVDHYPGADDELSMEDNNTSAFNCRRIPGTDDWSPHAYGRAIDLNPRVNPCLYASGYFEPRNAAAFLDRNRTDPGLLHVGDPAVRVFTDRGWRWGGEWTAPLDYQHFERP
;
A
#
# COMPACT_ATOMS: atom_id res chain seq x y z
N MET A 1 -52.41 36.81 12.26
CA MET A 1 -52.15 37.75 11.15
C MET A 1 -50.89 37.31 10.43
N PRO A 2 -50.97 36.77 9.20
CA PRO A 2 -49.79 36.31 8.46
C PRO A 2 -49.25 37.43 7.55
N VAL A 3 -47.98 37.78 7.72
CA VAL A 3 -47.30 38.70 6.80
C VAL A 3 -46.81 37.92 5.57
N LYS A 4 -47.30 38.37 4.43
CA LYS A 4 -47.12 37.82 3.09
C LYS A 4 -45.67 37.89 2.60
N ARG A 5 -45.26 36.82 1.94
CA ARG A 5 -44.17 36.75 0.96
C ARG A 5 -44.30 37.88 -0.09
N ARG A 6 -43.19 38.52 -0.42
CA ARG A 6 -43.01 39.24 -1.69
C ARG A 6 -41.78 38.67 -2.39
N GLY A 7 -42.02 38.00 -3.51
CA GLY A 7 -40.98 37.73 -4.49
C GLY A 7 -40.66 39.00 -5.27
N ALA A 8 -39.41 39.09 -5.71
CA ALA A 8 -39.03 39.95 -6.83
C ALA A 8 -38.08 39.11 -7.69
N ALA A 9 -38.57 38.75 -8.87
CA ALA A 9 -37.77 38.23 -9.96
C ALA A 9 -36.87 39.35 -10.49
N VAL A 10 -35.59 39.07 -10.70
CA VAL A 10 -34.71 39.93 -11.48
C VAL A 10 -34.27 39.17 -12.72
N ALA A 11 -34.55 39.82 -13.84
CA ALA A 11 -34.40 39.33 -15.20
C ALA A 11 -32.93 39.22 -15.62
N GLY A 12 -32.73 38.41 -16.65
CA GLY A 12 -31.45 37.92 -17.10
C GLY A 12 -30.52 38.92 -17.76
N MET A 13 -29.26 38.50 -17.84
CA MET A 13 -28.28 39.05 -18.74
C MET A 13 -27.49 37.87 -19.33
N LEU A 14 -27.91 37.42 -20.51
CA LEU A 14 -27.20 36.43 -21.32
C LEU A 14 -26.02 37.14 -22.00
N ALA A 15 -24.81 36.90 -21.52
CA ALA A 15 -23.59 37.29 -22.21
C ALA A 15 -23.18 36.18 -23.18
N ALA A 16 -23.32 36.43 -24.48
CA ALA A 16 -22.85 35.55 -25.54
C ALA A 16 -21.33 35.75 -25.74
N CYS A 17 -20.52 34.80 -25.28
CA CYS A 17 -19.10 34.76 -25.59
C CYS A 17 -18.88 34.06 -26.94
N LEU A 18 -18.61 34.87 -27.97
CA LEU A 18 -18.10 34.42 -29.27
C LEU A 18 -16.66 33.92 -29.09
N VAL A 19 -16.43 32.61 -29.26
CA VAL A 19 -15.08 32.04 -29.36
C VAL A 19 -14.76 31.88 -30.85
N LEU A 20 -13.85 32.72 -31.34
CA LEU A 20 -13.31 32.66 -32.69
C LEU A 20 -12.34 31.47 -32.79
N VAL A 21 -12.67 30.50 -33.63
CA VAL A 21 -11.78 29.41 -34.03
C VAL A 21 -10.75 29.98 -35.01
N GLN A 22 -9.49 30.15 -34.56
CA GLN A 22 -8.38 30.43 -35.45
C GLN A 22 -7.65 29.12 -35.79
N CYS A 23 -7.87 28.64 -37.01
CA CYS A 23 -7.04 27.62 -37.64
C CYS A 23 -5.67 28.24 -37.98
N THR A 24 -4.63 27.89 -37.23
CA THR A 24 -3.25 28.19 -37.60
C THR A 24 -2.69 27.03 -38.42
N ALA A 25 -2.27 27.32 -39.65
CA ALA A 25 -1.63 26.37 -40.56
C ALA A 25 -0.22 26.01 -40.04
N ALA A 26 0.09 24.72 -39.98
CA ALA A 26 1.37 24.19 -39.56
C ALA A 26 2.48 24.52 -40.59
N GLN A 27 3.64 25.00 -40.11
CA GLN A 27 4.83 25.18 -40.93
C GLN A 27 5.53 23.83 -41.22
N PRO A 28 6.05 23.62 -42.44
CA PRO A 28 6.86 22.44 -42.75
C PRO A 28 8.27 22.55 -42.13
N PRO A 29 8.89 21.40 -41.75
CA PRO A 29 10.22 21.39 -41.16
C PRO A 29 11.33 21.69 -42.19
N PRO A 30 12.47 22.28 -41.78
CA PRO A 30 13.59 22.51 -42.68
C PRO A 30 14.32 21.21 -43.05
N ALA A 31 14.87 21.21 -44.27
CA ALA A 31 15.56 20.08 -44.89
C ALA A 31 16.90 19.73 -44.20
N ALA A 32 17.18 18.43 -44.11
CA ALA A 32 18.45 17.90 -43.62
C ALA A 32 19.61 18.16 -44.59
N THR A 33 20.76 18.58 -44.06
CA THR A 33 22.03 18.75 -44.79
C THR A 33 22.88 17.47 -44.67
N PRO A 34 23.62 17.03 -45.72
CA PRO A 34 24.30 15.74 -45.72
C PRO A 34 25.59 15.75 -44.90
N ALA A 35 25.88 14.57 -44.32
CA ALA A 35 27.02 14.26 -43.48
C ALA A 35 28.37 14.40 -44.21
N ARG A 36 29.39 14.88 -43.49
CA ARG A 36 30.81 14.70 -43.87
C ARG A 36 31.41 13.56 -43.07
N SER A 37 32.00 12.62 -43.79
CA SER A 37 32.75 11.47 -43.30
C SER A 37 34.00 11.89 -42.52
N ALA A 38 34.21 11.28 -41.35
CA ALA A 38 35.49 11.27 -40.65
C ALA A 38 35.91 9.80 -40.39
N THR A 39 37.16 9.51 -40.72
CA THR A 39 37.86 8.21 -40.66
C THR A 39 38.04 7.70 -39.21
N PRO A 40 38.09 6.37 -38.95
CA PRO A 40 38.00 5.82 -37.60
C PRO A 40 39.35 5.78 -36.85
N ALA A 41 39.29 6.03 -35.55
CA ALA A 41 40.36 5.77 -34.57
C ALA A 41 40.23 4.35 -33.99
N PRO A 42 41.32 3.72 -33.51
CA PRO A 42 41.34 2.30 -33.09
C PRO A 42 40.57 2.05 -31.77
N PRO A 43 40.16 0.80 -31.49
CA PRO A 43 39.21 0.51 -30.42
C PRO A 43 39.91 0.53 -29.05
N THR A 44 39.57 1.50 -28.22
CA THR A 44 39.71 1.37 -26.77
C THR A 44 38.64 0.40 -26.27
N ALA A 45 39.06 -0.55 -25.45
CA ALA A 45 38.25 -1.61 -24.88
C ALA A 45 36.89 -1.10 -24.40
N ALA A 46 35.83 -1.72 -24.92
CA ALA A 46 34.46 -1.48 -24.49
C ALA A 46 34.32 -1.93 -23.03
N THR A 47 34.33 -0.97 -22.11
CA THR A 47 33.68 -1.15 -20.81
C THR A 47 32.21 -1.42 -21.11
N SER A 48 31.78 -2.64 -20.83
CA SER A 48 30.40 -3.09 -20.94
C SER A 48 29.46 -2.09 -20.25
N ALA A 49 28.65 -1.40 -21.06
CA ALA A 49 27.51 -0.66 -20.56
C ALA A 49 26.60 -1.64 -19.79
N PRO A 50 26.04 -1.27 -18.62
CA PRO A 50 25.05 -2.11 -17.97
C PRO A 50 23.82 -2.19 -18.89
N ALA A 51 23.31 -3.41 -19.06
CA ALA A 51 22.12 -3.68 -19.85
C ALA A 51 20.92 -2.86 -19.33
N PRO A 52 20.04 -2.35 -20.22
CA PRO A 52 18.80 -1.72 -19.82
C PRO A 52 17.77 -2.79 -19.45
N ASN A 53 16.98 -2.49 -18.41
CA ASN A 53 15.77 -3.19 -17.91
C ASN A 53 15.99 -4.33 -16.91
N ALA A 54 16.14 -3.98 -15.63
CA ALA A 54 15.46 -4.74 -14.59
C ALA A 54 13.98 -4.32 -14.58
N PRO A 55 13.00 -5.25 -14.51
CA PRO A 55 11.61 -4.85 -14.43
C PRO A 55 11.38 -4.09 -13.11
N ALA A 56 10.55 -3.05 -13.15
CA ALA A 56 9.93 -2.51 -11.95
C ALA A 56 9.06 -3.62 -11.34
N GLY A 57 9.60 -4.30 -10.34
CA GLY A 57 9.01 -5.48 -9.72
C GLY A 57 9.85 -5.87 -8.52
N GLY A 58 9.19 -6.03 -7.38
CA GLY A 58 9.79 -6.41 -6.11
C GLY A 58 10.78 -7.57 -6.21
N THR A 59 11.88 -7.50 -5.46
CA THR A 59 12.75 -8.66 -5.27
C THR A 59 12.17 -9.60 -4.23
N VAL A 60 12.27 -10.90 -4.48
CA VAL A 60 11.89 -11.95 -3.54
C VAL A 60 13.16 -12.68 -3.11
N ALA A 61 13.36 -12.82 -1.79
CA ALA A 61 14.52 -13.48 -1.23
C ALA A 61 14.13 -14.50 -0.13
N PRO A 62 14.88 -15.60 0.04
CA PRO A 62 14.78 -16.41 1.25
C PRO A 62 15.20 -15.58 2.47
N VAL A 63 14.72 -15.98 3.64
CA VAL A 63 15.13 -15.40 4.93
C VAL A 63 15.68 -16.47 5.87
N THR A 64 16.62 -16.06 6.69
CA THR A 64 17.17 -16.86 7.79
C THR A 64 16.52 -16.45 9.11
N ALA A 65 16.57 -17.32 10.11
CA ALA A 65 16.10 -16.99 11.47
C ALA A 65 16.82 -15.77 12.05
N ALA A 66 18.09 -15.53 11.70
CA ALA A 66 18.85 -14.37 12.14
C ALA A 66 18.34 -13.06 11.52
N GLU A 67 17.94 -13.08 10.25
CA GLU A 67 17.33 -11.91 9.57
C GLU A 67 15.92 -11.60 10.08
N LEU A 68 15.20 -12.60 10.62
CA LEU A 68 13.88 -12.36 11.22
C LEU A 68 13.96 -11.72 12.62
N GLY A 69 15.16 -11.65 13.21
CA GLY A 69 15.38 -11.03 14.52
C GLY A 69 14.44 -11.56 15.59
N GLU A 70 13.89 -10.67 16.40
CA GLU A 70 12.98 -11.01 17.51
C GLU A 70 11.56 -11.35 17.06
N SER A 71 11.21 -11.11 15.78
CA SER A 71 9.90 -11.48 15.22
C SER A 71 9.75 -12.99 15.04
N TRP A 72 10.83 -13.77 15.16
CA TRP A 72 10.85 -15.23 15.10
C TRP A 72 11.66 -15.83 16.26
N ARG A 73 11.27 -17.02 16.73
CA ARG A 73 12.01 -17.79 17.74
C ARG A 73 11.68 -19.29 17.64
N PRO A 74 12.52 -20.18 18.22
CA PRO A 74 12.15 -21.59 18.37
C PRO A 74 10.78 -21.75 19.04
N GLY A 75 9.92 -22.57 18.43
CA GLY A 75 8.53 -22.75 18.87
C GLY A 75 7.50 -21.96 18.06
N CYS A 76 7.92 -21.05 17.17
CA CYS A 76 7.05 -20.50 16.14
C CYS A 76 6.47 -21.60 15.24
N PRO A 77 5.24 -21.43 14.73
CA PRO A 77 4.56 -22.50 13.99
C PRO A 77 5.11 -22.70 12.58
N VAL A 78 5.97 -21.79 12.09
CA VAL A 78 6.58 -21.83 10.77
C VAL A 78 8.08 -21.61 10.88
N GLU A 79 8.85 -22.46 10.21
CA GLU A 79 10.30 -22.33 10.11
C GLU A 79 10.69 -21.18 9.17
N ALA A 80 11.79 -20.47 9.47
CA ALA A 80 12.25 -19.33 8.66
C ALA A 80 12.39 -19.67 7.16
N GLY A 81 12.80 -20.91 6.82
CA GLY A 81 12.95 -21.36 5.44
C GLY A 81 11.65 -21.43 4.63
N ARG A 82 10.48 -21.39 5.28
CA ARG A 82 9.15 -21.33 4.64
C ARG A 82 8.68 -19.90 4.38
N LEU A 83 9.41 -18.91 4.89
CA LEU A 83 9.10 -17.49 4.71
C LEU A 83 9.95 -16.88 3.59
N ARG A 84 9.47 -15.79 3.01
CA ARG A 84 10.17 -14.99 2.00
C ARG A 84 10.05 -13.52 2.33
N ARG A 85 11.16 -12.80 2.13
CA ARG A 85 11.15 -11.33 2.06
C ARG A 85 10.71 -10.93 0.66
N VAL A 86 9.68 -10.09 0.60
CA VAL A 86 9.11 -9.54 -0.62
C VAL A 86 9.22 -8.04 -0.52
N ASP A 87 9.99 -7.45 -1.43
CA ASP A 87 10.05 -6.01 -1.56
C ASP A 87 8.85 -5.52 -2.37
N VAL A 88 8.22 -4.45 -1.94
CA VAL A 88 7.06 -3.87 -2.62
C VAL A 88 7.18 -2.36 -2.73
N ASP A 89 6.80 -1.83 -3.89
CA ASP A 89 6.64 -0.39 -4.07
C ASP A 89 5.25 0.04 -3.56
N HIS A 90 5.17 1.19 -2.91
CA HIS A 90 3.93 1.78 -2.43
C HIS A 90 3.93 3.30 -2.62
N ILE A 91 2.74 3.89 -2.64
CA ILE A 91 2.59 5.34 -2.61
C ILE A 91 2.48 5.78 -1.16
N GLY A 92 3.36 6.67 -0.72
CA GLY A 92 3.33 7.27 0.62
C GLY A 92 2.17 8.23 0.79
N PHE A 93 1.87 8.60 2.03
CA PHE A 93 0.94 9.71 2.31
C PHE A 93 1.48 11.06 1.80
N ASP A 94 2.79 11.16 1.54
CA ASP A 94 3.46 12.27 0.85
C ASP A 94 3.26 12.27 -0.69
N GLY A 95 2.59 11.24 -1.22
CA GLY A 95 2.31 11.05 -2.64
C GLY A 95 3.51 10.54 -3.46
N GLN A 96 4.64 10.25 -2.83
CA GLN A 96 5.85 9.73 -3.49
C GLN A 96 5.86 8.20 -3.53
N THR A 97 6.69 7.64 -4.40
CA THR A 97 6.95 6.19 -4.42
C THR A 97 8.00 5.86 -3.37
N HIS A 98 7.67 4.90 -2.51
CA HIS A 98 8.56 4.32 -1.51
C HIS A 98 8.66 2.82 -1.75
N ARG A 99 9.68 2.21 -1.15
CA ARG A 99 9.88 0.76 -1.15
C ARG A 99 9.93 0.27 0.28
N GLY A 100 9.25 -0.84 0.54
CA GLY A 100 9.29 -1.51 1.84
C GLY A 100 9.31 -3.02 1.70
N GLU A 101 9.43 -3.70 2.83
CA GLU A 101 9.68 -5.13 2.89
C GLU A 101 8.60 -5.83 3.72
N LEU A 102 8.06 -6.93 3.19
CA LEU A 102 7.15 -7.82 3.89
C LEU A 102 7.77 -9.21 3.98
N ILE A 103 7.61 -9.85 5.14
CA ILE A 103 7.89 -11.27 5.30
C ILE A 103 6.57 -12.03 5.22
N VAL A 104 6.46 -12.96 4.29
CA VAL A 104 5.24 -13.75 4.05
C VAL A 104 5.55 -15.22 3.83
N ASP A 105 4.56 -16.09 3.96
CA ASP A 105 4.64 -17.49 3.56
C ASP A 105 5.02 -17.60 2.07
N GLU A 106 5.92 -18.52 1.73
CA GLU A 106 6.41 -18.70 0.37
C GLU A 106 5.30 -18.99 -0.65
N ASP A 107 4.20 -19.63 -0.24
CA ASP A 107 3.08 -19.96 -1.12
C ASP A 107 2.24 -18.72 -1.47
N LEU A 108 2.30 -17.66 -0.67
CA LEU A 108 1.53 -16.43 -0.86
C LEU A 108 2.30 -15.33 -1.61
N VAL A 109 3.60 -15.51 -1.85
CA VAL A 109 4.44 -14.51 -2.54
C VAL A 109 3.81 -13.98 -3.83
N PRO A 110 3.32 -14.83 -4.78
CA PRO A 110 2.74 -14.31 -6.02
C PRO A 110 1.50 -13.44 -5.79
N GLU A 111 0.65 -13.80 -4.82
CA GLU A 111 -0.55 -13.03 -4.49
C GLU A 111 -0.18 -11.69 -3.84
N VAL A 112 0.75 -11.69 -2.89
CA VAL A 112 1.21 -10.48 -2.19
C VAL A 112 1.84 -9.48 -3.15
N VAL A 113 2.71 -9.94 -4.07
CA VAL A 113 3.27 -9.08 -5.12
C VAL A 113 2.15 -8.46 -5.95
N ALA A 114 1.16 -9.26 -6.39
CA ALA A 114 0.04 -8.78 -7.18
C ALA A 114 -0.89 -7.81 -6.42
N ILE A 115 -1.04 -7.99 -5.10
CA ILE A 115 -1.80 -7.11 -4.22
C ILE A 115 -1.12 -5.73 -4.16
N PHE A 116 0.15 -5.67 -3.79
CA PHE A 116 0.83 -4.39 -3.61
C PHE A 116 1.07 -3.65 -4.93
N ASP A 117 1.34 -4.37 -6.01
CA ASP A 117 1.39 -3.81 -7.36
C ASP A 117 0.04 -3.17 -7.77
N GLN A 118 -1.09 -3.80 -7.40
CA GLN A 118 -2.42 -3.24 -7.64
C GLN A 118 -2.72 -2.04 -6.72
N LEU A 119 -2.36 -2.09 -5.44
CA LEU A 119 -2.50 -0.95 -4.51
C LEU A 119 -1.67 0.25 -4.99
N TYR A 120 -0.44 0.01 -5.47
CA TYR A 120 0.43 1.01 -6.05
C TYR A 120 -0.20 1.68 -7.28
N ARG A 121 -0.76 0.89 -8.22
CA ARG A 121 -1.50 1.41 -9.39
C ARG A 121 -2.74 2.22 -9.00
N LEU A 122 -3.46 1.81 -7.96
CA LEU A 122 -4.58 2.55 -7.40
C LEU A 122 -4.15 3.83 -6.68
N ARG A 123 -2.85 4.01 -6.46
CA ARG A 123 -2.27 5.07 -5.64
C ARG A 123 -2.86 5.11 -4.23
N TYR A 124 -3.23 3.94 -3.71
CA TYR A 124 -3.68 3.83 -2.33
C TYR A 124 -2.52 4.18 -1.40
N PRO A 125 -2.68 5.17 -0.50
CA PRO A 125 -1.58 5.63 0.32
C PRO A 125 -1.32 4.65 1.46
N VAL A 126 -0.05 4.30 1.62
CA VAL A 126 0.49 3.49 2.71
C VAL A 126 1.57 4.30 3.40
N GLU A 127 1.50 4.47 4.71
CA GLU A 127 2.44 5.36 5.42
C GLU A 127 3.86 4.80 5.38
N LYS A 128 3.97 3.50 5.68
CA LYS A 128 5.21 2.74 5.62
C LYS A 128 4.92 1.26 5.54
N ILE A 129 5.90 0.51 5.03
CA ILE A 129 5.90 -0.95 4.99
C ILE A 129 7.24 -1.41 5.54
N GLY A 130 7.22 -2.20 6.61
CA GLY A 130 8.43 -2.67 7.27
C GLY A 130 8.20 -3.91 8.12
N THR A 131 9.25 -4.71 8.27
CA THR A 131 9.25 -5.90 9.12
C THR A 131 9.23 -5.51 10.60
N VAL A 132 8.52 -6.29 11.41
CA VAL A 132 8.25 -5.92 12.82
C VAL A 132 9.48 -6.03 13.71
N ASP A 133 10.53 -6.76 13.29
CA ASP A 133 11.80 -6.87 14.02
C ASP A 133 12.58 -5.54 14.12
N HIS A 134 12.19 -4.50 13.36
CA HIS A 134 12.70 -3.14 13.54
C HIS A 134 12.21 -2.46 14.82
N TYR A 135 11.19 -3.01 15.48
CA TYR A 135 10.68 -2.53 16.77
C TYR A 135 11.26 -3.37 17.91
N PRO A 136 11.64 -2.77 19.06
CA PRO A 136 12.19 -3.51 20.19
C PRO A 136 11.27 -4.64 20.63
N GLY A 137 11.79 -5.87 20.75
CA GLY A 137 10.98 -7.04 21.11
C GLY A 137 10.03 -7.53 20.02
N ALA A 138 10.16 -7.01 18.78
CA ALA A 138 9.13 -7.13 17.74
C ALA A 138 7.73 -6.72 18.26
N ASP A 139 7.70 -5.61 19.03
CA ASP A 139 6.48 -5.10 19.66
C ASP A 139 5.46 -4.65 18.62
N ASP A 140 4.34 -5.37 18.59
CA ASP A 140 3.25 -5.20 17.64
C ASP A 140 2.53 -3.86 17.82
N GLU A 141 2.33 -3.43 19.07
CA GLU A 141 1.65 -2.17 19.38
C GLU A 141 2.50 -0.99 18.93
N LEU A 142 3.83 -1.01 19.14
CA LEU A 142 4.72 0.03 18.62
C LEU A 142 4.71 0.10 17.10
N SER A 143 4.67 -1.05 16.42
CA SER A 143 4.54 -1.13 14.95
C SER A 143 3.20 -0.52 14.50
N MET A 144 2.10 -0.89 15.14
CA MET A 144 0.78 -0.37 14.82
C MET A 144 0.65 1.14 15.10
N GLU A 145 1.13 1.62 16.25
CA GLU A 145 1.14 3.04 16.62
C GLU A 145 1.90 3.90 15.61
N ASP A 146 2.94 3.35 14.99
CA ASP A 146 3.75 3.96 13.93
C ASP A 146 3.14 3.82 12.52
N ASN A 147 1.89 3.34 12.45
CA ASN A 147 1.13 3.09 11.22
C ASN A 147 1.84 2.15 10.24
N ASN A 148 2.63 1.21 10.76
CA ASN A 148 3.44 0.31 9.95
C ASN A 148 2.61 -0.81 9.34
N THR A 149 2.57 -0.86 8.01
CA THR A 149 2.01 -2.01 7.30
C THR A 149 2.99 -3.16 7.38
N SER A 150 2.57 -4.28 7.95
CA SER A 150 3.45 -5.44 8.20
C SER A 150 2.72 -6.76 8.00
N ALA A 151 3.47 -7.86 7.89
CA ALA A 151 2.93 -9.19 7.63
C ALA A 151 3.36 -10.21 8.70
N PHE A 152 4.59 -10.72 8.66
CA PHE A 152 5.01 -11.70 9.65
C PHE A 152 5.35 -11.07 11.02
N ASN A 153 4.76 -11.63 12.08
CA ASN A 153 5.19 -11.45 13.47
C ASN A 153 4.79 -12.71 14.26
N CYS A 154 5.75 -13.47 14.79
CA CYS A 154 5.46 -14.70 15.50
C CYS A 154 4.93 -14.44 16.92
N ARG A 155 3.61 -14.25 17.00
CA ARG A 155 2.87 -14.03 18.24
C ARG A 155 1.60 -14.86 18.32
N ARG A 156 1.12 -15.05 19.54
CA ARG A 156 -0.21 -15.58 19.81
C ARG A 156 -1.26 -14.48 19.68
N ILE A 157 -2.51 -14.86 19.49
CA ILE A 157 -3.63 -13.91 19.60
C ILE A 157 -3.80 -13.55 21.09
N PRO A 158 -3.85 -12.26 21.45
CA PRO A 158 -4.00 -11.83 22.84
C PRO A 158 -5.15 -12.54 23.57
N GLY A 159 -4.86 -13.10 24.74
CA GLY A 159 -5.84 -13.81 25.57
C GLY A 159 -6.16 -15.24 25.12
N THR A 160 -5.43 -15.81 24.16
CA THR A 160 -5.62 -17.18 23.68
C THR A 160 -4.30 -17.97 23.62
N ASP A 161 -4.42 -19.28 23.48
CA ASP A 161 -3.30 -20.19 23.13
C ASP A 161 -3.20 -20.44 21.63
N ASP A 162 -3.89 -19.65 20.80
CA ASP A 162 -3.86 -19.79 19.35
C ASP A 162 -2.77 -18.90 18.73
N TRP A 163 -2.16 -19.39 17.66
CA TRP A 163 -1.22 -18.60 16.87
C TRP A 163 -1.96 -17.58 16.02
N SER A 164 -1.45 -16.35 15.97
CA SER A 164 -1.93 -15.35 15.03
C SER A 164 -1.65 -15.81 13.58
N PRO A 165 -2.52 -15.51 12.60
CA PRO A 165 -2.20 -15.64 11.17
C PRO A 165 -0.87 -14.97 10.76
N HIS A 166 -0.48 -13.89 11.46
CA HIS A 166 0.82 -13.25 11.29
C HIS A 166 1.99 -14.18 11.62
N ALA A 167 1.82 -15.12 12.56
CA ALA A 167 2.85 -16.09 12.92
C ALA A 167 3.09 -17.15 11.84
N TYR A 168 2.21 -17.22 10.84
CA TYR A 168 2.36 -18.07 9.67
C TYR A 168 2.83 -17.29 8.43
N GLY A 169 2.96 -15.95 8.51
CA GLY A 169 3.23 -15.11 7.33
C GLY A 169 2.04 -15.05 6.36
N ARG A 170 0.82 -15.28 6.86
CA ARG A 170 -0.41 -15.36 6.05
C ARG A 170 -1.42 -14.26 6.37
N ALA A 171 -0.98 -13.20 7.03
CA ALA A 171 -1.76 -11.99 7.24
C ALA A 171 -0.94 -10.75 6.93
N ILE A 172 -1.65 -9.66 6.63
CA ILE A 172 -1.13 -8.31 6.41
C ILE A 172 -2.04 -7.35 7.17
N ASP A 173 -1.44 -6.52 8.02
CA ASP A 173 -2.11 -5.36 8.60
C ASP A 173 -1.78 -4.13 7.76
N LEU A 174 -2.80 -3.43 7.25
CA LEU A 174 -2.65 -2.30 6.32
C LEU A 174 -3.01 -0.97 6.99
N ASN A 175 -2.01 -0.09 7.14
CA ASN A 175 -2.10 1.18 7.87
C ASN A 175 -2.84 1.05 9.24
N PRO A 176 -2.29 0.27 10.20
CA PRO A 176 -2.90 0.03 11.51
C PRO A 176 -3.53 1.23 12.22
N ARG A 177 -2.85 2.38 12.21
CA ARG A 177 -3.29 3.55 12.96
C ARG A 177 -4.57 4.15 12.39
N VAL A 178 -4.75 4.11 11.07
CA VAL A 178 -5.97 4.66 10.42
C VAL A 178 -7.08 3.60 10.26
N ASN A 179 -6.73 2.32 10.49
CA ASN A 179 -7.62 1.17 10.41
C ASN A 179 -7.55 0.32 11.70
N PRO A 180 -7.93 0.86 12.87
CA PRO A 180 -7.73 0.15 14.14
C PRO A 180 -8.53 -1.15 14.26
N CYS A 181 -8.07 -2.05 15.14
CA CYS A 181 -8.85 -3.16 15.64
C CYS A 181 -9.72 -2.72 16.82
N LEU A 182 -11.02 -3.03 16.81
CA LEU A 182 -11.98 -2.72 17.85
C LEU A 182 -12.56 -3.99 18.45
N TYR A 183 -12.33 -4.18 19.75
CA TYR A 183 -12.80 -5.34 20.50
C TYR A 183 -14.20 -5.08 21.07
N ALA A 184 -14.94 -6.16 21.36
CA ALA A 184 -16.29 -6.09 21.93
C ALA A 184 -16.36 -5.37 23.30
N SER A 185 -15.24 -5.29 24.03
CA SER A 185 -15.12 -4.55 25.29
C SER A 185 -15.06 -3.02 25.10
N GLY A 186 -14.87 -2.54 23.86
CA GLY A 186 -14.58 -1.13 23.55
C GLY A 186 -13.09 -0.78 23.63
N TYR A 187 -12.23 -1.74 24.01
CA TYR A 187 -10.79 -1.61 23.82
C TYR A 187 -10.46 -1.60 22.32
N PHE A 188 -9.43 -0.86 21.92
CA PHE A 188 -9.00 -0.77 20.53
C PHE A 188 -7.48 -0.64 20.45
N GLU A 189 -6.94 -1.10 19.33
CA GLU A 189 -5.51 -1.06 19.01
C GLU A 189 -5.32 -0.47 17.60
N PRO A 190 -4.27 0.32 17.35
CA PRO A 190 -3.34 0.84 18.36
C PRO A 190 -3.97 1.94 19.23
N ARG A 191 -3.40 2.17 20.42
CA ARG A 191 -3.93 3.12 21.43
C ARG A 191 -4.02 4.56 20.93
N ASN A 192 -3.25 4.92 19.90
CA ASN A 192 -3.24 6.25 19.28
C ASN A 192 -4.21 6.40 18.09
N ALA A 193 -5.11 5.43 17.86
CA ALA A 193 -6.05 5.40 16.75
C ALA A 193 -7.47 5.90 17.06
N ALA A 194 -7.71 6.47 18.25
CA ALA A 194 -9.05 6.85 18.72
C ALA A 194 -9.86 7.70 17.71
N ALA A 195 -9.19 8.58 16.97
CA ALA A 195 -9.85 9.43 15.97
C ALA A 195 -10.43 8.63 14.77
N PHE A 196 -9.88 7.45 14.49
CA PHE A 196 -10.24 6.61 13.33
C PHE A 196 -11.29 5.55 13.66
N LEU A 197 -11.77 5.51 14.92
CA LEU A 197 -12.96 4.75 15.31
C LEU A 197 -14.24 5.30 14.67
N ASP A 198 -14.27 6.61 14.34
CA ASP A 198 -15.35 7.18 13.53
C ASP A 198 -15.21 6.71 12.08
N ARG A 199 -16.01 5.71 11.69
CA ARG A 199 -15.99 5.15 10.34
C ARG A 199 -16.73 5.99 9.30
N ASN A 200 -17.30 7.14 9.66
CA ASN A 200 -17.81 8.11 8.67
C ASN A 200 -16.70 8.96 8.03
N ARG A 201 -15.49 8.87 8.58
CA ARG A 201 -14.30 9.53 8.04
C ARG A 201 -13.93 8.99 6.67
N THR A 202 -13.26 9.82 5.88
CA THR A 202 -12.80 9.50 4.52
C THR A 202 -11.33 9.90 4.32
N ASP A 203 -10.55 9.85 5.41
CA ASP A 203 -9.11 10.13 5.36
C ASP A 203 -8.41 9.20 4.36
N PRO A 204 -7.32 9.66 3.72
CA PRO A 204 -6.50 8.79 2.89
C PRO A 204 -6.04 7.55 3.67
N GLY A 205 -6.08 6.38 3.04
CA GLY A 205 -5.63 5.11 3.65
C GLY A 205 -6.64 4.46 4.59
N LEU A 206 -7.74 5.14 4.94
CA LEU A 206 -8.84 4.52 5.69
C LEU A 206 -9.63 3.56 4.80
N LEU A 207 -9.98 2.37 5.32
CA LEU A 207 -10.67 1.30 4.58
C LEU A 207 -12.16 1.23 4.93
N HIS A 208 -13.01 1.26 3.91
CA HIS A 208 -14.44 0.97 4.02
C HIS A 208 -14.82 -0.31 3.27
N VAL A 209 -15.95 -0.89 3.68
CA VAL A 209 -16.58 -1.99 2.97
C VAL A 209 -16.78 -1.63 1.51
N GLY A 210 -16.24 -2.46 0.62
CA GLY A 210 -16.36 -2.29 -0.82
C GLY A 210 -15.36 -1.34 -1.46
N ASP A 211 -14.42 -0.77 -0.70
CA ASP A 211 -13.35 0.05 -1.27
C ASP A 211 -12.49 -0.74 -2.27
N PRO A 212 -11.96 -0.08 -3.31
CA PRO A 212 -11.04 -0.72 -4.25
C PRO A 212 -9.87 -1.40 -3.54
N ALA A 213 -9.30 -0.77 -2.51
CA ALA A 213 -8.19 -1.32 -1.73
C ALA A 213 -8.56 -2.63 -1.03
N VAL A 214 -9.74 -2.70 -0.38
CA VAL A 214 -10.25 -3.95 0.22
C VAL A 214 -10.43 -5.04 -0.84
N ARG A 215 -11.02 -4.68 -1.99
CA ARG A 215 -11.24 -5.64 -3.10
C ARG A 215 -9.96 -6.20 -3.70
N VAL A 216 -8.86 -5.45 -3.67
CA VAL A 216 -7.56 -5.98 -4.10
C VAL A 216 -7.22 -7.27 -3.34
N PHE A 217 -7.52 -7.34 -2.05
CA PHE A 217 -7.34 -8.53 -1.24
C PHE A 217 -8.49 -9.53 -1.46
N THR A 218 -9.73 -9.10 -1.26
CA THR A 218 -10.86 -10.04 -1.16
C THR A 218 -11.20 -10.74 -2.48
N ASP A 219 -10.98 -10.09 -3.63
CA ASP A 219 -11.14 -10.73 -4.95
C ASP A 219 -10.11 -11.85 -5.19
N ARG A 220 -9.03 -11.90 -4.38
CA ARG A 220 -8.01 -12.95 -4.38
C ARG A 220 -8.22 -14.01 -3.29
N GLY A 221 -9.37 -13.97 -2.61
CA GLY A 221 -9.75 -14.95 -1.59
C GLY A 221 -9.17 -14.68 -0.20
N TRP A 222 -8.59 -13.50 0.01
CA TRP A 222 -8.27 -13.01 1.36
C TRP A 222 -9.55 -12.63 2.09
N ARG A 223 -9.55 -12.83 3.41
CA ARG A 223 -10.62 -12.37 4.30
C ARG A 223 -10.19 -11.07 4.94
N TRP A 224 -11.12 -10.12 5.05
CA TRP A 224 -10.87 -8.85 5.71
C TRP A 224 -11.54 -8.81 7.08
N GLY A 225 -10.79 -8.39 8.10
CA GLY A 225 -11.27 -8.31 9.48
C GLY A 225 -12.31 -7.23 9.74
N GLY A 226 -12.42 -6.23 8.85
CA GLY A 226 -13.44 -5.18 8.92
C GLY A 226 -14.88 -5.67 8.72
N GLU A 227 -15.09 -6.92 8.28
CA GLU A 227 -16.40 -7.56 8.13
C GLU A 227 -16.70 -8.61 9.21
N TRP A 228 -15.80 -8.80 10.20
CA TRP A 228 -16.03 -9.72 11.31
C TRP A 228 -17.06 -9.17 12.32
N THR A 229 -17.61 -10.04 13.15
CA THR A 229 -18.55 -9.62 14.20
C THR A 229 -17.83 -9.07 15.43
N ALA A 230 -16.75 -9.74 15.86
CA ALA A 230 -15.89 -9.32 16.97
C ALA A 230 -14.60 -10.16 16.98
N PRO A 231 -13.40 -9.54 17.13
CA PRO A 231 -13.19 -8.10 16.99
C PRO A 231 -13.51 -7.61 15.57
N LEU A 232 -13.78 -6.30 15.43
CA LEU A 232 -13.81 -5.63 14.13
C LEU A 232 -12.37 -5.17 13.84
N ASP A 233 -11.68 -5.87 12.95
CA ASP A 233 -10.26 -5.66 12.72
C ASP A 233 -10.00 -5.01 11.36
N TYR A 234 -10.10 -3.67 11.30
CA TYR A 234 -10.07 -2.97 10.01
C TYR A 234 -8.72 -3.03 9.29
N GLN A 235 -7.63 -3.21 10.02
CA GLN A 235 -6.27 -3.33 9.47
C GLN A 235 -6.03 -4.70 8.84
N HIS A 236 -6.66 -5.75 9.38
CA HIS A 236 -6.25 -7.13 9.18
C HIS A 236 -6.83 -7.76 7.91
N PHE A 237 -5.95 -8.31 7.09
CA PHE A 237 -6.29 -9.21 5.99
C PHE A 237 -5.58 -10.54 6.19
N GLU A 238 -6.29 -11.66 6.04
CA GLU A 238 -5.70 -13.00 6.14
C GLU A 238 -6.04 -13.91 4.97
N ARG A 239 -5.13 -14.84 4.69
CA ARG A 239 -5.31 -15.91 3.73
C ARG A 239 -5.25 -17.28 4.42
N PRO A 240 -6.42 -17.90 4.69
CA PRO A 240 -6.50 -19.25 5.27
C PRO A 240 -5.80 -20.29 4.42
#